data_AF-A0A948JNU7-F1
#
_entry.id   AF-A0A948JNU7-F1
#
_cell.length_a   1.000
_cell.length_b   1.000
_cell.length_c   1.000
_cell.angle_alpha   90.00
_cell.angle_beta   90.00
_cell.angle_gamma   90.00
#
_symmetry.space_group_name_H-M   'P 1'
#
loop_
_entity.id
_entity.type
_entity.pdbx_description
1 polymer ?
#
loop_
_entity_poly.entity_id
_entity_poly.type
_entity_poly.pdbx_seq_one_letter_code
_entity_poly.pdbx_strand_id
1 'polypeptide(L)'
;MDTAQLLKGYDLKDITVGVLGGHSALDVCHGAKQVGFKTVCVARKGREKTYTKYFKTRTSNSGRQASDVEKLGCIDEVIVTESFQNILDKKIQEQLRSL
;
A
#
# COMPACT_ATOMS: atom_id res chain seq x y z
N MET A 1 12.71 3.14 -21.49
CA MET A 1 12.21 2.04 -20.65
C MET A 1 11.03 1.43 -21.37
N ASP A 2 11.11 0.16 -21.77
CA ASP A 2 9.97 -0.52 -22.39
C ASP A 2 9.03 -1.03 -21.29
N THR A 3 7.87 -0.37 -21.16
CA THR A 3 6.87 -0.70 -20.14
C THR A 3 6.21 -2.04 -20.40
N ALA A 4 6.02 -2.43 -21.67
CA ALA A 4 5.43 -3.71 -22.02
C ALA A 4 6.33 -4.87 -21.61
N GLN A 5 7.66 -4.70 -21.76
CA GLN A 5 8.62 -5.71 -21.32
C GLN A 5 8.69 -5.82 -19.78
N LEU A 6 8.55 -4.71 -19.05
CA LEU A 6 8.48 -4.71 -17.59
C LEU A 6 7.26 -5.49 -17.06
N LEU A 7 6.10 -5.28 -17.69
CA LEU A 7 4.83 -5.89 -17.26
C LEU A 7 4.78 -7.40 -17.46
N LYS A 8 5.62 -8.00 -18.32
CA LYS A 8 5.65 -9.46 -18.54
C LYS A 8 5.94 -10.27 -17.27
N GLY A 9 6.58 -9.67 -16.26
CA GLY A 9 6.88 -10.31 -14.98
C GLY A 9 5.81 -10.15 -13.90
N TYR A 10 4.71 -9.44 -14.17
CA TYR A 10 3.67 -9.13 -13.20
C TYR A 10 2.38 -9.90 -13.48
N ASP A 11 1.66 -10.27 -12.42
CA ASP A 11 0.26 -10.69 -12.54
C ASP A 11 -0.63 -9.45 -12.67
N LEU A 12 -1.10 -9.20 -13.89
CA LEU A 12 -1.93 -8.02 -14.18
C LEU A 12 -3.30 -8.05 -13.50
N LYS A 13 -3.74 -9.21 -13.00
CA LYS A 13 -5.01 -9.35 -12.26
C LYS A 13 -4.87 -9.02 -10.77
N ASP A 14 -3.64 -8.93 -10.26
CA ASP A 14 -3.36 -8.69 -8.84
C ASP A 14 -2.27 -7.62 -8.68
N ILE A 15 -2.42 -6.48 -9.36
CA ILE A 15 -1.47 -5.37 -9.26
C ILE A 15 -1.72 -4.59 -7.96
N THR A 16 -0.63 -4.27 -7.26
CA THR A 16 -0.64 -3.38 -6.10
C THR A 16 -0.21 -1.95 -6.47
N VAL A 17 -0.95 -0.93 -6.02
CA VAL A 17 -0.59 0.48 -6.18
C VAL A 17 0.37 0.90 -5.06
N GLY A 18 1.60 1.25 -5.43
CA GLY A 18 2.64 1.72 -4.51
C GLY A 18 2.78 3.24 -4.45
N VAL A 19 2.93 3.79 -3.24
CA VAL A 19 3.18 5.23 -3.01
C VAL A 19 4.31 5.46 -2.02
N LEU A 20 5.01 6.59 -2.16
CA LEU A 20 5.85 7.12 -1.10
C LEU A 20 4.98 7.79 -0.04
N GLY A 21 5.23 7.49 1.23
CA GLY A 21 4.51 8.04 2.38
C GLY A 21 4.75 9.53 2.56
N GLY A 22 3.97 10.37 1.87
CA GLY A 22 4.05 11.83 1.85
C GLY A 22 2.70 12.50 1.66
N HIS A 23 2.68 13.65 0.98
CA HIS A 23 1.55 14.58 0.92
C HIS A 23 0.22 13.94 0.46
N SER A 24 0.26 13.08 -0.55
CA SER A 24 -0.95 12.53 -1.19
C SER A 24 -1.07 11.01 -1.04
N ALA A 25 -0.28 10.40 -0.15
CA ALA A 25 -0.25 8.94 -0.02
C ALA A 25 -1.61 8.36 0.35
N LEU A 26 -2.31 9.00 1.29
CA LEU A 26 -3.63 8.53 1.75
C LEU A 26 -4.70 8.73 0.67
N ASP A 27 -4.67 9.83 -0.07
CA ASP A 27 -5.65 10.11 -1.13
C ASP A 27 -5.53 9.10 -2.28
N VAL A 28 -4.29 8.84 -2.72
CA VAL A 28 -4.01 7.85 -3.77
C VAL A 28 -4.42 6.46 -3.31
N CYS A 29 -4.02 6.05 -2.10
CA CYS A 29 -4.40 4.74 -1.58
C CYS A 29 -5.92 4.61 -1.39
N HIS A 30 -6.60 5.66 -0.93
CA HIS A 30 -8.05 5.65 -0.78
C HIS A 30 -8.74 5.48 -2.13
N GLY A 31 -8.35 6.25 -3.15
CA GLY A 31 -8.88 6.09 -4.51
C GLY A 31 -8.59 4.72 -5.11
N ALA A 32 -7.37 4.19 -4.92
CA ALA A 32 -6.98 2.87 -5.38
C ALA A 32 -7.87 1.77 -4.78
N LYS A 33 -8.18 1.84 -3.48
CA LYS A 33 -9.10 0.90 -2.81
C LYS A 33 -10.51 0.96 -3.36
N GLN A 34 -11.01 2.15 -3.70
CA GLN A 34 -12.37 2.32 -4.26
C GLN A 34 -12.54 1.62 -5.61
N VAL A 35 -11.47 1.52 -6.41
CA VAL A 35 -11.48 0.83 -7.71
C VAL A 35 -10.93 -0.60 -7.64
N GLY A 36 -10.65 -1.12 -6.44
CA GLY A 36 -10.34 -2.52 -6.21
C GLY A 36 -8.85 -2.90 -6.19
N PHE A 37 -7.92 -1.95 -6.26
CA PHE A 37 -6.50 -2.27 -6.14
C PHE A 37 -6.07 -2.49 -4.67
N LYS A 38 -5.06 -3.34 -4.48
CA LYS A 38 -4.28 -3.39 -3.24
C LYS A 38 -3.38 -2.16 -3.15
N THR A 39 -2.97 -1.79 -1.94
CA THR A 39 -2.12 -0.61 -1.72
C THR A 39 -0.89 -0.91 -0.87
N VAL A 40 0.25 -0.33 -1.24
CA VAL A 40 1.47 -0.34 -0.42
C VAL A 40 2.02 1.07 -0.24
N CYS A 41 2.36 1.42 0.99
CA CYS A 41 3.03 2.69 1.30
C CYS A 41 4.46 2.43 1.75
N VAL A 42 5.43 3.05 1.08
CA VAL A 42 6.83 3.09 1.54
C VAL A 42 7.00 4.30 2.44
N ALA A 43 7.13 4.09 3.74
CA ALA A 43 7.18 5.15 4.75
C ALA A 43 8.57 5.27 5.38
N ARG A 44 8.98 6.49 5.72
CA ARG A 44 10.20 6.69 6.51
C ARG A 44 9.97 6.34 7.96
N LYS A 45 10.97 5.71 8.57
CA LYS A 45 11.04 5.48 10.01
C LYS A 45 10.88 6.80 10.78
N GLY A 46 10.10 6.77 11.85
CA GLY A 46 9.65 7.94 12.61
C GLY A 46 8.39 8.61 12.04
N ARG A 47 7.96 8.27 10.80
CA ARG A 47 6.78 8.84 10.12
C ARG A 47 5.80 7.78 9.61
N GLU A 48 6.02 6.51 9.97
CA GLU A 48 5.26 5.37 9.47
C GLU A 48 3.93 5.14 10.19
N LYS A 49 3.75 5.65 11.42
CA LYS A 49 2.56 5.39 12.26
C LYS A 49 1.24 5.77 11.58
N THR A 50 1.24 6.81 10.74
CA THR A 50 0.10 7.16 9.89
C THR A 50 -0.38 5.96 9.09
N TYR A 51 0.55 5.24 8.46
CA TYR A 51 0.26 4.14 7.55
C TYR A 51 0.17 2.78 8.27
N THR A 52 0.99 2.54 9.29
CA THR A 52 1.03 1.25 10.00
C THR A 52 -0.07 1.07 11.03
N LYS A 53 -0.64 2.16 11.56
CA LYS A 53 -1.63 2.12 12.64
C LYS A 53 -2.95 2.77 12.28
N TYR A 54 -2.93 4.05 11.89
CA TYR A 54 -4.17 4.83 11.79
C TYR A 54 -4.95 4.53 10.50
N PHE A 55 -4.26 4.29 9.39
CA PHE A 55 -4.87 4.04 8.08
C PHE A 55 -4.62 2.62 7.54
N LYS A 56 -4.03 1.73 8.34
CA LYS A 56 -3.86 0.31 7.99
C LYS A 56 -5.24 -0.33 7.82
N THR A 57 -5.41 -1.09 6.74
CA THR A 57 -6.64 -1.82 6.45
C THR A 57 -6.91 -2.82 7.57
N ARG A 58 -8.14 -2.80 8.11
CA ARG A 58 -8.61 -3.75 9.11
C ARG A 58 -10.12 -3.95 9.01
N THR A 59 -10.59 -5.09 9.45
CA THR A 59 -12.02 -5.36 9.62
C THR A 59 -12.47 -4.89 11.00
N SER A 60 -13.60 -4.20 11.05
CA SER A 60 -14.31 -3.85 12.28
C SER A 60 -15.67 -4.52 12.30
N ASN A 61 -16.02 -5.08 13.46
CA ASN A 61 -17.33 -5.66 13.72
C ASN A 61 -18.23 -4.68 14.49
N SER A 62 -17.91 -3.38 14.43
CA SER A 62 -18.63 -2.31 15.13
C SER A 62 -19.87 -1.81 14.36
N GLY A 63 -20.32 -2.55 13.35
CA GLY A 63 -21.51 -2.19 12.58
C GLY A 63 -22.77 -2.23 13.43
N ARG A 64 -23.87 -1.69 12.89
CA ARG A 64 -25.16 -1.64 13.60
C ARG A 64 -25.74 -3.04 13.83
N GLN A 65 -25.34 -4.02 13.01
CA GLN A 65 -25.67 -5.45 13.19
C GLN A 65 -24.40 -6.28 13.35
N ALA A 66 -24.51 -7.40 14.08
CA ALA A 66 -23.40 -8.31 14.33
C ALA A 66 -22.80 -8.95 13.05
N SER A 67 -23.53 -8.90 11.92
CA SER A 67 -23.10 -9.38 10.61
C SER A 67 -22.38 -8.33 9.75
N ASP A 68 -22.42 -7.05 10.13
CA ASP A 68 -21.85 -5.97 9.34
C ASP A 68 -20.33 -5.89 9.57
N VAL A 69 -19.57 -6.43 8.62
CA VAL A 69 -18.10 -6.31 8.60
C VAL A 69 -17.72 -5.08 7.81
N GLU A 70 -17.26 -4.04 8.49
CA GLU A 70 -16.78 -2.81 7.85
C GLU A 70 -15.26 -2.89 7.65
N LYS A 71 -14.79 -2.63 6.43
CA LYS A 71 -13.36 -2.49 6.15
C LYS A 71 -12.97 -1.03 6.34
N LEU A 72 -12.15 -0.78 7.36
CA LEU A 72 -11.59 0.54 7.65
C LEU A 72 -10.15 0.61 7.14
N GLY A 73 -9.69 1.83 6.82
CA GLY A 73 -8.32 2.09 6.35
C GLY A 73 -8.15 1.94 4.84
N CYS A 74 -7.06 2.50 4.33
CA CYS A 74 -6.73 2.47 2.90
C CYS A 74 -5.33 1.91 2.59
N ILE A 75 -4.58 1.51 3.61
CA ILE A 75 -3.21 1.00 3.47
C ILE A 75 -3.19 -0.50 3.73
N ASP A 76 -3.01 -1.31 2.68
CA ASP A 76 -2.92 -2.76 2.84
C ASP A 76 -1.54 -3.20 3.30
N GLU A 77 -0.46 -2.61 2.77
CA GLU A 77 0.92 -2.93 3.16
C GLU A 77 1.78 -1.69 3.45
N VAL A 78 2.78 -1.86 4.31
CA VAL A 78 3.73 -0.79 4.64
C VAL A 78 5.15 -1.33 4.61
N ILE A 79 6.01 -0.66 3.85
CA ILE A 79 7.45 -0.90 3.85
C ILE A 79 8.11 0.28 4.57
N VAL A 80 8.86 0.01 5.64
CA VAL A 80 9.53 1.06 6.41
C VAL A 80 11.00 1.14 6.01
N THR A 81 11.47 2.34 5.68
CA THR A 81 12.86 2.61 5.32
C THR A 81 13.44 3.76 6.14
N GLU A 82 14.77 3.84 6.27
CA GLU A 82 15.42 4.96 6.99
C GLU A 82 15.32 6.27 6.18
N SER A 83 15.47 6.17 4.85
CA SER A 83 15.27 7.27 3.90
C SER A 83 14.52 6.80 2.64
N PHE A 84 13.96 7.72 1.86
CA PHE A 84 13.32 7.35 0.59
C PHE A 84 14.32 6.88 -0.47
N GLN A 85 15.60 7.23 -0.36
CA GLN A 85 16.63 6.76 -1.30
C GLN A 85 16.80 5.23 -1.22
N ASN A 86 16.57 4.65 -0.04
CA ASN A 86 16.61 3.22 0.20
C ASN A 86 15.52 2.44 -0.56
N ILE A 87 14.55 3.12 -1.21
CA ILE A 87 13.58 2.42 -2.05
C ILE A 87 14.26 1.68 -3.20
N LEU A 88 15.43 2.15 -3.65
CA LEU A 88 16.21 1.53 -4.72
C LEU A 88 17.02 0.33 -4.24
N ASP A 89 17.08 0.08 -2.93
CA ASP A 89 17.82 -1.06 -2.38
C ASP A 89 17.21 -2.36 -2.91
N LYS A 90 18.07 -3.31 -3.29
CA LYS A 90 17.67 -4.59 -3.90
C LYS A 90 16.58 -5.29 -3.09
N LYS A 91 16.74 -5.33 -1.76
CA LYS A 91 15.77 -5.92 -0.83
C LYS A 91 14.39 -5.28 -0.93
N ILE A 92 14.32 -3.94 -1.01
CA ILE A 92 13.06 -3.20 -1.08
C ILE A 92 12.42 -3.38 -2.46
N GLN A 93 13.22 -3.38 -3.52
CA GLN A 93 12.76 -3.66 -4.88
C GLN A 93 12.18 -5.08 -5.01
N GLU A 94 12.80 -6.07 -4.39
CA GLU A 94 12.28 -7.45 -4.34
C GLU A 94 10.94 -7.52 -3.59
N GLN A 95 10.83 -6.85 -2.45
CA GLN A 95 9.55 -6.75 -1.71
C GLN A 95 8.45 -6.09 -2.55
N LEU A 96 8.76 -4.97 -3.22
CA LEU A 96 7.79 -4.26 -4.07
C LEU A 96 7.33 -5.09 -5.27
N ARG A 97 8.22 -5.91 -5.86
CA ARG A 97 7.90 -6.77 -7.01
C ARG A 97 7.11 -8.04 -6.63
N SER A 98 7.14 -8.42 -5.35
CA SER A 98 6.37 -9.57 -4.85
C SER A 98 4.93 -9.25 -4.45
N LEU A 99 4.55 -7.97 -4.49
CA LEU A 99 3.21 -7.46 -4.17
C LEU A 99 2.35 -7.28 -5.41
#